data_AF-A0A2S5NQM0-F1
#
_entry.id   AF-A0A2S5NQM0-F1
#
_cell.length_a   1.000
_cell.length_b   1.000
_cell.length_c   1.000
_cell.angle_alpha   90.00
_cell.angle_beta   90.00
_cell.angle_gamma   90.00
#
_symmetry.space_group_name_H-M   'P 1'
#
loop_
_entity.id
_entity.type
_entity.pdbx_description
1 polymer ?
#
loop_
_entity_poly.entity_id
_entity_poly.type
_entity_poly.pdbx_seq_one_letter_code
_entity_poly.pdbx_strand_id
1 'polypeptide(L)' 'MINANTIKPDMPVVCSLDGQFAEVDHMEGSDTIKLKRDDASHHHYIPLDWVVSTVDGKVKIDRSGEDAMQQWST' A
#
# COMPACT_ATOMS: atom_id res chain seq x y z
N MET A 1 10.41 5.80 10.64
CA MET A 1 9.47 6.79 10.06
C MET A 1 9.59 6.68 8.55
N ILE A 2 8.61 6.08 7.88
CA ILE A 2 8.53 6.11 6.43
C ILE A 2 8.00 7.47 6.01
N ASN A 3 8.59 8.06 4.98
CA ASN A 3 8.15 9.35 4.48
C ASN A 3 7.13 9.14 3.37
N ALA A 4 5.95 9.74 3.52
CA ALA A 4 4.92 9.79 2.48
C ALA A 4 5.48 10.27 1.12
N ASN A 5 6.45 11.18 1.13
CA ASN A 5 7.14 11.68 -0.07
C ASN A 5 7.87 10.59 -0.88
N THR A 6 8.16 9.44 -0.28
CA THR A 6 8.79 8.31 -1.00
C THR A 6 7.78 7.47 -1.76
N ILE A 7 6.50 7.55 -1.37
CA ILE A 7 5.41 6.81 -2.00
C ILE A 7 4.91 7.62 -3.19
N LYS A 8 5.06 7.03 -4.38
CA LYS A 8 4.60 7.62 -5.63
C LYS A 8 3.37 6.87 -6.13
N PRO A 9 2.51 7.52 -6.92
CA PRO A 9 1.51 6.82 -7.71
C PRO A 9 2.19 5.75 -8.58
N ASP A 10 1.47 4.68 -8.88
CA ASP A 10 1.92 3.53 -9.70
C ASP A 10 2.98 2.63 -9.03
N MET A 11 3.30 2.86 -7.75
CA MET A 11 4.20 1.97 -7.02
C MET A 11 3.50 0.67 -6.64
N PRO A 12 4.10 -0.51 -6.89
CA PRO A 12 3.53 -1.77 -6.46
C PRO A 12 3.63 -1.92 -4.95
N VAL A 13 2.55 -2.37 -4.33
CA VAL A 13 2.50 -2.70 -2.90
C VAL A 13 2.73 -4.19 -2.73
N VAL A 14 3.85 -4.51 -2.09
CA VAL A 14 4.30 -5.88 -1.84
C VAL A 14 4.15 -6.21 -0.36
N CYS A 15 3.69 -7.42 -0.09
CA CYS A 15 3.63 -7.92 1.27
C CYS A 15 5.01 -8.35 1.78
N SER A 16 5.08 -8.73 3.06
CA SER A 16 6.32 -9.23 3.68
C SER A 16 6.91 -10.44 2.92
N LEU A 17 6.05 -11.23 2.27
CA LEU A 17 6.40 -12.39 1.43
C LEU A 17 6.82 -12.01 -0.02
N ASP A 18 7.04 -10.74 -0.31
CA ASP A 18 7.38 -10.22 -1.65
C ASP A 18 6.27 -10.42 -2.72
N GLY A 19 5.08 -10.82 -2.30
CA GLY A 19 3.90 -10.90 -3.16
C GLY A 19 3.28 -9.52 -3.37
N GLN A 20 3.23 -9.06 -4.61
CA GLN A 20 2.44 -7.89 -4.98
C GLN A 20 0.94 -8.23 -4.90
N PHE A 21 0.17 -7.40 -4.21
CA PHE A 21 -1.28 -7.57 -4.09
C PHE A 21 -2.07 -6.33 -4.52
N ALA A 22 -1.44 -5.16 -4.55
CA ALA A 22 -2.07 -3.92 -4.96
C ALA A 22 -1.05 -2.94 -5.56
N GLU A 23 -1.54 -1.82 -6.07
CA GLU A 23 -0.73 -0.72 -6.59
C GLU A 23 -1.20 0.59 -5.99
N VAL A 24 -0.28 1.51 -5.73
CA VAL A 24 -0.60 2.83 -5.19
C VAL A 24 -1.30 3.67 -6.26
N ASP A 25 -2.45 4.23 -5.91
CA ASP A 25 -3.13 5.24 -6.72
C ASP A 25 -2.58 6.63 -6.36
N HIS A 26 -2.69 7.02 -5.09
CA HIS A 26 -2.08 8.24 -4.54
C HIS A 26 -2.02 8.22 -3.01
N MET A 27 -1.31 9.16 -2.39
CA MET A 27 -1.39 9.40 -0.95
C MET A 27 -2.63 10.25 -0.62
N GLU A 28 -3.49 9.77 0.26
CA GLU A 28 -4.65 10.50 0.76
C GLU A 28 -4.32 11.14 2.12
N GLY A 29 -4.05 12.44 2.09
CA GLY A 29 -3.58 13.16 3.28
C GLY A 29 -2.11 12.86 3.59
N SER A 30 -1.78 12.79 4.88
CA SER A 30 -0.39 12.70 5.35
C SER A 30 0.07 11.27 5.65
N ASP A 31 -0.86 10.37 5.97
CA ASP A 31 -0.56 9.04 6.54
C ASP A 31 -1.40 7.91 5.92
N THR A 32 -2.23 8.19 4.92
CA THR A 32 -3.05 7.15 4.27
C THR A 32 -2.60 6.98 2.83
N ILE A 33 -2.39 5.74 2.41
CA ILE A 33 -2.09 5.36 1.04
C ILE A 33 -3.38 4.85 0.41
N LYS A 34 -3.82 5.50 -0.67
CA LYS A 34 -4.91 5.02 -1.50
C LYS A 34 -4.36 4.04 -2.53
N LEU A 35 -4.97 2.88 -2.59
CA LEU A 35 -4.68 1.84 -3.56
C LEU A 35 -5.59 1.99 -4.78
N LYS A 36 -5.09 1.52 -5.92
CA LYS A 36 -5.87 1.41 -7.15
C LYS A 36 -7.04 0.48 -6.93
N ARG A 37 -8.08 0.71 -7.74
CA ARG A 37 -9.32 -0.05 -7.68
C ARG A 37 -9.05 -1.50 -8.02
N ASP A 38 -9.59 -2.40 -7.23
CA ASP A 38 -9.62 -3.82 -7.58
C ASP A 38 -10.62 -4.07 -8.74
N ASP A 39 -10.70 -5.29 -9.26
CA ASP A 39 -11.67 -5.69 -10.29
C ASP A 39 -13.12 -5.37 -9.88
N ALA A 40 -13.40 -5.37 -8.58
CA ALA A 40 -14.69 -4.96 -8.01
C ALA A 40 -14.94 -3.44 -8.00
N SER A 41 -14.05 -2.62 -8.57
CA SER A 41 -14.11 -1.15 -8.60
C SER A 41 -14.12 -0.45 -7.22
N HIS A 42 -13.73 -1.15 -6.15
CA HIS A 42 -13.58 -0.57 -4.82
C HIS A 42 -12.17 -0.01 -4.63
N HIS A 43 -12.08 1.17 -4.03
CA HIS A 43 -10.79 1.74 -3.60
C HIS A 43 -10.44 1.17 -2.25
N HIS A 44 -9.20 0.74 -2.09
CA HIS A 44 -8.69 0.28 -0.80
C HIS A 44 -7.75 1.34 -0.22
N TYR A 45 -7.72 1.45 1.10
CA TYR A 45 -6.90 2.41 1.83
C TYR A 45 -6.10 1.69 2.90
N ILE A 46 -4.79 1.93 2.90
CA ILE A 46 -3.87 1.38 3.90
C ILE A 46 -3.14 2.51 4.62
N PRO A 47 -2.94 2.42 5.94
CA PRO A 47 -2.08 3.34 6.69
C PRO A 47 -0.61 3.25 6.25
N LEU A 48 0.10 4.38 6.28
CA LEU A 48 1.54 4.45 6.07
C LEU A 48 2.30 3.73 7.19
N ASP A 49 1.70 3.60 8.37
CA ASP A 49 2.22 2.84 9.51
C ASP A 49 2.54 1.37 9.15
N TRP A 50 1.82 0.80 8.19
CA TRP A 50 2.05 -0.59 7.74
C TRP A 50 3.32 -0.74 6.92
N VAL A 51 3.81 0.36 6.33
CA VAL A 51 4.96 0.34 5.43
C VAL A 51 6.24 0.19 6.23
N VAL A 52 6.98 -0.87 5.94
CA VAL A 52 8.30 -1.14 6.53
C VAL A 52 9.43 -0.72 5.62
N SER A 53 9.20 -0.67 4.30
CA SER A 53 10.21 -0.27 3.33
C SER A 53 9.58 0.30 2.06
N THR A 54 10.25 1.26 1.43
CA THR A 54 9.87 1.82 0.12
C THR A 54 11.00 1.70 -0.91
N VAL A 55 11.93 0.77 -0.69
CA VAL A 55 13.09 0.55 -1.55
C VAL A 55 12.69 0.05 -2.94
N ASP A 56 13.52 0.34 -3.95
CA ASP A 56 13.29 -0.10 -5.34
C ASP A 56 12.00 0.46 -5.97
N GLY A 57 11.39 1.48 -5.35
CA GLY A 57 10.11 2.02 -5.78
C GLY A 57 8.93 1.09 -5.52
N LYS A 58 9.07 0.15 -4.57
CA LYS A 58 8.01 -0.76 -4.13
C LYS A 58 7.65 -0.48 -2.69
N VAL A 59 6.37 -0.50 -2.36
CA VAL A 59 5.89 -0.29 -0.98
C VAL A 59 5.80 -1.65 -0.29
N LYS A 60 6.77 -1.97 0.56
CA LYS A 60 6.77 -3.19 1.38
C LYS A 60 6.09 -2.95 2.70
N ILE A 61 5.11 -3.78 3.04
CA ILE A 61 4.39 -3.74 4.32
C ILE A 61 4.83 -4.86 5.27
N ASP A 62 4.56 -4.70 6.56
CA ASP A 62 4.96 -5.66 7.62
C ASP A 62 4.18 -6.99 7.59
N ARG A 63 2.98 -6.97 7.01
CA ARG A 63 2.03 -8.10 6.99
C ARG A 63 1.96 -8.82 5.64
N SER A 64 1.24 -9.94 5.63
CA SER A 64 0.91 -10.71 4.41
C SER A 64 -0.20 -10.02 3.61
N GLY A 65 -0.26 -10.27 2.29
CA GLY A 65 -1.30 -9.69 1.42
C GLY A 65 -2.71 -10.02 1.93
N GLU A 66 -2.95 -11.25 2.36
CA GLU A 66 -4.26 -11.69 2.89
C GLU A 66 -4.70 -10.93 4.16
N ASP A 67 -3.75 -10.57 5.02
CA ASP A 67 -4.01 -9.81 6.24
C ASP A 67 -4.24 -8.33 5.91
N ALA A 68 -3.44 -7.77 5.00
CA ALA A 68 -3.66 -6.44 4.46
C ALA A 68 -5.06 -6.31 3.85
N MET A 69 -5.51 -7.32 3.09
CA MET A 69 -6.83 -7.36 2.46
C MET A 69 -8.01 -7.47 3.45
N GLN A 70 -7.76 -7.95 4.67
CA GLN A 70 -8.79 -8.03 5.70
C GLN A 70 -8.83 -6.79 6.58
N GLN A 71 -7.68 -6.12 6.75
CA GLN A 71 -7.55 -4.96 7.63
C GLN A 71 -7.65 -3.62 6.90
N TRP A 72 -7.54 -3.60 5.56
CA TRP A 72 -7.61 -2.35 4.80
C TRP A 72 -9.02 -1.76 4.86
N SER A 73 -9.13 -0.45 4.66
CA SER A 73 -10.43 0.20 4.55
C SER A 73 -10.88 0.21 3.09
N THR A 74 -12.17 0.04 2.84
CA THR A 74 -12.83 0.18 1.52
C THR A 74 -13.76 1.38 1.48
#